data_AF-F8A811-F1
#
_entry.id   AF-F8A811-F1
#
_cell.length_a   1.000
_cell.length_b   1.000
_cell.length_c   1.000
_cell.angle_alpha   90.00
_cell.angle_beta   90.00
_cell.angle_gamma   90.00
#
_symmetry.space_group_name_H-M   'P 1'
#
loop_
_entity.id
_entity.type
_entity.pdbx_description
1 polymer ?
#
loop_
_entity_poly.entity_id
_entity_poly.type
_entity_poly.pdbx_seq_one_letter_code
_entity_poly.pdbx_strand_id
1 'polypeptide(L)'
;MDYLPRKIEKDLEKWIFRREIILLKGPRQSGKTTILKYFCQKFGGQYLSLEIEDYAQAIKRDPIKFARRYLKKKNLYLDEVQYVKDIGRLNKDYS
;
A
#
# COMPACT_ATOMS: atom_id res chain seq x y z
N MET A 1 16.12 -15.65 -6.32
CA MET A 1 15.42 -15.17 -7.53
C MET A 1 15.70 -13.69 -7.64
N ASP A 2 16.32 -13.29 -8.75
CA ASP A 2 16.61 -11.88 -9.00
C ASP A 2 15.32 -11.12 -9.33
N TYR A 3 15.21 -9.90 -8.80
CA TYR A 3 14.09 -9.02 -9.07
C TYR A 3 14.15 -8.54 -10.53
N LEU A 4 13.07 -8.73 -11.29
CA LEU A 4 12.96 -8.22 -12.66
C LEU A 4 12.40 -6.79 -12.66
N PRO A 5 13.17 -5.78 -13.11
CA PRO A 5 12.70 -4.39 -13.14
C PRO A 5 11.46 -4.22 -14.03
N ARG A 6 10.49 -3.45 -13.55
CA ARG A 6 9.25 -3.11 -14.26
C ARG A 6 9.29 -1.69 -14.80
N LYS A 7 8.71 -1.49 -15.99
CA LYS A 7 8.59 -0.17 -16.63
C LYS A 7 7.94 0.88 -15.73
N ILE A 8 6.94 0.48 -14.93
CA ILE A 8 6.18 1.37 -14.03
C ILE A 8 7.00 1.88 -12.82
N GLU A 9 8.13 1.26 -12.51
CA GLU A 9 8.96 1.68 -11.35
C GLU A 9 9.42 3.12 -11.47
N LYS A 10 9.87 3.52 -12.66
CA LYS A 10 10.35 4.89 -12.91
C LYS A 10 9.28 5.94 -12.60
N ASP A 11 8.01 5.61 -12.81
CA ASP A 11 6.92 6.53 -12.47
C ASP A 11 6.63 6.48 -10.98
N LEU A 12 6.50 5.28 -10.39
CA LEU A 12 6.23 5.13 -8.96
C LEU A 12 7.31 5.80 -8.09
N GLU A 13 8.58 5.73 -8.47
CA GLU A 13 9.70 6.37 -7.74
C GLU A 13 9.60 7.89 -7.69
N LYS A 14 8.94 8.54 -8.66
CA LYS A 14 8.70 10.00 -8.62
C LYS A 14 7.68 10.41 -7.56
N TRP A 15 6.76 9.50 -7.24
CA TRP A 15 5.65 9.73 -6.33
C TRP A 15 5.90 9.16 -4.93
N ILE A 16 6.79 8.17 -4.79
CA ILE A 16 7.01 7.40 -3.55
C ILE A 16 7.50 8.25 -2.35
N PHE A 17 8.05 9.44 -2.63
CA PHE A 17 8.52 10.39 -1.62
C PHE A 17 7.53 11.54 -1.38
N ARG A 18 6.43 11.60 -2.14
CA ARG A 18 5.35 12.57 -1.93
C ARG A 18 4.37 12.01 -0.90
N ARG A 19 3.73 12.88 -0.12
CA ARG A 19 2.69 12.50 0.85
C ARG A 19 1.36 12.24 0.13
N GLU A 20 1.37 11.34 -0.85
CA GLU A 20 0.23 11.01 -1.70
C GLU A 20 -0.11 9.51 -1.60
N ILE A 21 -1.38 9.18 -1.81
CA ILE A 21 -1.83 7.79 -1.92
C ILE A 21 -1.65 7.34 -3.36
N ILE A 22 -0.89 6.27 -3.57
CA ILE A 22 -0.66 5.68 -4.90
C ILE A 22 -1.46 4.38 -5.00
N LEU A 23 -2.36 4.29 -5.98
CA LEU A 23 -3.15 3.10 -6.25
C LEU A 23 -2.62 2.35 -7.47
N LEU A 24 -2.00 1.19 -7.24
CA LEU A 24 -1.50 0.32 -8.31
C LEU A 24 -2.58 -0.71 -8.71
N LYS A 25 -3.20 -0.53 -9.87
CA LYS A 25 -4.16 -1.48 -10.45
C LYS A 25 -3.51 -2.35 -11.53
N GLY A 26 -3.99 -3.58 -11.69
CA GLY A 26 -3.58 -4.45 -12.79
C GLY A 26 -4.10 -5.89 -12.63
N PRO A 27 -4.00 -6.74 -13.66
CA PRO A 27 -4.48 -8.13 -13.66
C PRO A 27 -3.92 -8.98 -12.51
N ARG A 28 -4.60 -10.07 -12.15
CA ARG A 28 -4.05 -11.06 -11.20
C ARG A 28 -2.71 -11.58 -11.72
N GLN A 29 -1.76 -11.86 -10.82
CA GLN A 29 -0.42 -12.36 -11.17
C GLN A 29 0.46 -11.41 -12.03
N SER A 30 0.10 -10.13 -12.16
CA SER A 30 0.98 -9.12 -12.81
C SER A 30 2.19 -8.70 -11.95
N GLY A 31 2.35 -9.30 -10.76
CA GLY A 31 3.48 -9.09 -9.86
C GLY A 31 3.43 -7.84 -8.99
N LYS A 32 2.24 -7.28 -8.74
CA LYS A 32 2.00 -6.14 -7.83
C LYS A 32 2.61 -6.36 -6.44
N THR A 33 2.39 -7.53 -5.84
CA THR A 33 3.00 -7.94 -4.56
C THR A 33 4.53 -7.85 -4.60
N THR A 34 5.15 -8.28 -5.70
CA THR A 34 6.62 -8.24 -5.86
C THR A 34 7.15 -6.81 -5.83
N ILE A 35 6.48 -5.87 -6.52
CA ILE A 35 6.96 -4.47 -6.55
C ILE A 35 6.71 -3.77 -5.21
N LEU A 36 5.58 -4.04 -4.53
CA LEU A 36 5.31 -3.51 -3.19
C LEU A 36 6.37 -3.97 -2.19
N LYS A 37 6.71 -5.26 -2.19
CA LYS A 37 7.77 -5.82 -1.33
C LYS A 37 9.15 -5.25 -1.68
N TYR A 38 9.48 -5.15 -2.97
CA TYR A 38 10.73 -4.55 -3.43
C TYR A 38 10.86 -3.10 -2.99
N PHE A 39 9.80 -2.29 -3.14
CA PHE A 39 9.80 -0.89 -2.73
C PHE A 39 9.87 -0.75 -1.21
N CYS A 40 9.19 -1.62 -0.47
CA CYS A 40 9.30 -1.67 0.98
C CYS A 40 10.73 -1.97 1.45
N GLN A 41 11.46 -2.85 0.75
CA GLN A 41 12.86 -3.11 1.04
C GLN A 41 13.75 -1.92 0.64
N LYS A 42 13.55 -1.35 -0.54
CA LYS A 42 14.37 -0.26 -1.11
C LYS A 42 14.21 1.07 -0.39
N PHE A 43 12.98 1.48 -0.09
CA PHE A 43 12.66 2.78 0.50
C PHE A 43 12.29 2.69 1.99
N GLY A 44 12.20 1.47 2.52
CA GLY A 44 11.71 1.22 3.88
C GLY A 44 10.21 1.47 4.01
N GLY A 45 9.70 1.21 5.20
CA GLY A 45 8.27 1.34 5.51
C GLY A 45 7.71 0.05 6.10
N GLN A 46 6.39 -0.09 6.04
CA GLN A 46 5.70 -1.30 6.47
C GLN A 46 4.86 -1.87 5.35
N TYR A 47 5.00 -3.17 5.09
CA TYR A 47 4.17 -3.92 4.18
C TYR A 47 3.10 -4.68 4.97
N LEU A 48 1.83 -4.51 4.60
CA LEU A 48 0.71 -5.21 5.20
C LEU A 48 -0.18 -5.79 4.08
N SER A 49 -0.60 -7.04 4.24
CA SER A 49 -1.64 -7.63 3.38
C SER A 49 -2.99 -7.50 4.05
N LEU A 50 -3.99 -6.97 3.34
CA LEU A 50 -5.37 -6.87 3.84
C LEU A 50 -6.17 -8.18 3.66
N GLU A 51 -5.53 -9.27 3.22
CA GLU A 51 -6.07 -10.62 3.39
C GLU A 51 -6.00 -11.08 4.86
N ILE A 52 -5.12 -10.48 5.67
CA ILE A 52 -5.06 -10.76 7.10
C ILE A 52 -6.22 -10.03 7.78
N GLU A 53 -7.14 -10.80 8.34
CA GLU A 53 -8.40 -10.31 8.92
C GLU A 53 -8.17 -9.20 9.96
N ASP A 54 -7.18 -9.35 10.85
CA ASP A 54 -6.85 -8.34 11.87
C ASP A 54 -6.50 -6.97 11.25
N TYR A 55 -5.76 -6.95 10.14
CA TYR A 55 -5.42 -5.71 9.45
C TYR A 55 -6.62 -5.14 8.72
N ALA A 56 -7.40 -5.99 8.04
CA ALA A 56 -8.62 -5.57 7.36
C ALA A 56 -9.66 -4.97 8.32
N GLN A 57 -9.85 -5.57 9.50
CA GLN A 57 -10.75 -5.07 10.52
C GLN A 57 -10.21 -3.80 11.19
N ALA A 58 -8.90 -3.74 11.47
CA ALA A 58 -8.31 -2.57 12.10
C ALA A 58 -8.42 -1.31 11.22
N ILE A 59 -8.17 -1.42 9.91
CA ILE A 59 -8.30 -0.28 8.99
C ILE A 59 -9.76 0.12 8.75
N LYS A 60 -10.70 -0.85 8.70
CA LYS A 60 -12.14 -0.56 8.59
C LYS A 60 -12.67 0.17 9.82
N ARG A 61 -12.24 -0.26 11.02
CA ARG A 61 -12.75 0.30 12.28
C ARG A 61 -12.28 1.73 12.51
N ASP A 62 -10.99 1.99 12.30
CA ASP A 62 -10.41 3.32 12.53
C ASP A 62 -9.17 3.52 11.64
N PRO A 63 -9.36 4.06 10.42
CA PRO A 63 -8.29 4.27 9.45
C PRO A 63 -7.20 5.22 9.95
N ILE A 64 -7.57 6.24 10.74
CA ILE A 64 -6.61 7.21 11.28
C ILE A 64 -5.71 6.52 12.29
N LYS A 65 -6.28 5.76 13.23
CA LYS A 65 -5.50 5.00 14.21
C LYS A 65 -4.66 3.93 13.55
N PHE A 66 -5.18 3.26 12.52
CA PHE A 66 -4.43 2.32 11.71
C PHE A 66 -3.22 2.99 11.05
N ALA A 67 -3.43 4.11 10.36
CA ALA A 67 -2.35 4.89 9.75
C ALA A 67 -1.32 5.33 10.82
N ARG A 68 -1.76 5.90 11.95
CA ARG A 68 -0.84 6.29 13.04
C ARG A 68 -0.01 5.13 13.59
N ARG A 69 -0.58 3.92 13.64
CA ARG A 69 0.11 2.73 14.13
C ARG A 69 1.20 2.24 13.17
N TYR A 70 0.90 2.22 11.87
CA TYR A 70 1.75 1.55 10.87
C TYR A 70 2.57 2.51 9.99
N LEU A 71 2.10 3.75 9.80
CA LEU A 71 2.81 4.81 9.07
C LEU A 71 3.86 5.48 9.97
N LYS A 72 4.95 4.78 10.25
CA LYS A 72 6.06 5.27 11.10
C LYS A 72 7.03 6.18 10.32
N LYS A 73 6.59 7.39 9.94
CA LYS A 73 7.35 8.43 9.20
C LYS A 73 7.89 8.03 7.81
N LYS A 74 7.68 6.79 7.36
CA LYS A 74 8.02 6.25 6.03
C LYS A 74 6.72 5.86 5.30
N ASN A 75 6.82 4.97 4.31
CA ASN A 75 5.71 4.51 3.50
C ASN A 75 4.95 3.34 4.14
N LEU A 76 3.65 3.26 3.84
CA LEU A 76 2.79 2.13 4.17
C LEU A 76 2.34 1.48 2.85
N TYR A 77 2.73 0.22 2.66
CA TYR A 77 2.40 -0.57 1.49
C TYR A 77 1.26 -1.51 1.85
N LEU A 78 0.11 -1.33 1.21
CA LEU A 78 -1.07 -2.17 1.41
C LEU A 78 -1.27 -3.05 0.18
N ASP A 79 -1.28 -4.36 0.39
CA ASP A 79 -1.60 -5.33 -0.66
C ASP A 79 -3.02 -5.87 -0.50
N GLU A 80 -3.58 -6.36 -1.59
CA GLU A 80 -4.91 -7.00 -1.64
C GLU A 80 -6.02 -6.09 -1.05
N VAL A 81 -5.94 -4.78 -1.33
CA VAL A 81 -6.83 -3.77 -0.74
C VAL A 81 -8.31 -3.99 -1.01
N GLN A 82 -8.67 -4.75 -2.05
CA GLN A 82 -10.05 -5.08 -2.39
C GLN A 82 -10.77 -5.93 -1.33
N TYR A 83 -10.05 -6.57 -0.40
CA TYR A 83 -10.65 -7.26 0.75
C TYR A 83 -11.32 -6.28 1.74
N VAL A 84 -10.94 -5.00 1.67
CA VAL A 84 -11.60 -3.91 2.37
C VAL A 84 -12.51 -3.16 1.40
N LYS A 85 -13.80 -3.52 1.40
CA LYS A 85 -14.84 -2.77 0.67
C LYS A 85 -14.80 -1.29 1.10
N ASP A 86 -14.98 -0.39 0.14
CA ASP A 86 -15.03 1.07 0.33
C ASP A 86 -13.75 1.76 0.85
N ILE A 87 -12.58 1.11 0.79
CA ILE A 87 -11.31 1.71 1.25
C ILE A 87 -11.00 3.07 0.58
N GLY A 88 -11.47 3.30 -0.64
CA GLY A 88 -11.30 4.57 -1.36
C GLY A 88 -12.19 5.72 -0.86
N ARG A 89 -13.26 5.44 -0.10
CA ARG A 89 -14.18 6.45 0.45
C ARG A 89 -13.69 7.09 1.74
N LEU A 90 -12.69 6.49 2.39
CA LEU A 90 -12.03 7.03 3.58
C LEU A 90 -11.41 8.43 3.37
N ASN A 91 -11.33 8.90 2.12
CA ASN A 91 -10.85 10.23 1.77
C ASN A 91 -11.87 11.36 1.99
N LYS A 92 -13.17 11.07 2.11
CA LYS A 92 -14.22 12.11 2.14
C LYS A 92 -14.54 12.67 3.52
N ASP A 93 -14.33 11.90 4.58
CA ASP A 93 -14.80 12.27 5.92
C ASP A 93 -13.73 12.94 6.79
N TYR A 94 -12.52 13.12 6.26
CA TYR A 94 -11.37 13.66 7.00
C TYR A 94 -10.65 14.81 6.26
N SER A 95 -11.34 15.43 5.29
CA SER A 95 -10.89 16.67 4.63
C SER A 95 -11.40 17.90 5.37
#